data_AF-A0A6P4YTR4-F1
#
_entry.id   AF-A0A6P4YTR4-F1
#
_cell.length_a   1.000
_cell.length_b   1.000
_cell.length_c   1.000
_cell.angle_alpha   90.00
_cell.angle_beta   90.00
_cell.angle_gamma   90.00
#
_symmetry.space_group_name_H-M   'P 1'
#
loop_
_entity.id
_entity.type
_entity.pdbx_description
1 polymer ?
#
loop_
_entity_poly.entity_id
_entity_poly.type
_entity_poly.pdbx_seq_one_letter_code
_entity_poly.pdbx_strand_id
1 'polypeptide(L)'
;MPAVTCPLSISFESLHHTPRQPGQLTNEQVKRYFDEGFVLVKDFFTPEELQPCRDGTAELVDALAERLYKAGKIKNTYRDAGLFQRLTLIEEEFPGTCALLLKEGKIHKAYCDLWVNDRLLNVMEQLVGPEIAGNLLWNLRPKVPSNDETTVPWHQDNCYTLPESLGTLIPVAWIPLLDATVENGCMQVP
;
A
#
# COMPACT_ATOMS: atom_id res chain seq x y z
N MET A 1 -25.64 -9.98 23.72
CA MET A 1 -24.48 -10.82 23.37
C MET A 1 -23.29 -10.26 24.12
N PRO A 2 -22.52 -11.06 24.87
CA PRO A 2 -21.38 -10.53 25.60
C PRO A 2 -20.30 -10.12 24.60
N ALA A 3 -19.71 -8.94 24.81
CA ALA A 3 -18.57 -8.48 24.03
C ALA A 3 -17.42 -9.48 24.20
N VAL A 4 -17.00 -10.10 23.11
CA VAL A 4 -15.75 -10.86 23.06
C VAL A 4 -14.63 -9.82 23.08
N THR A 5 -14.15 -9.48 24.26
CA THR A 5 -12.91 -8.72 24.40
C THR A 5 -11.77 -9.61 23.94
N CYS A 6 -11.16 -9.28 22.80
CA CYS A 6 -9.94 -9.91 22.31
C CYS A 6 -8.84 -9.71 23.38
N PRO A 7 -8.35 -10.77 24.05
CA PRO A 7 -7.35 -10.63 25.09
C PRO A 7 -5.97 -10.60 24.43
N LEU A 8 -5.66 -9.55 23.68
CA LEU A 8 -4.29 -9.32 23.20
C LEU A 8 -3.54 -8.43 24.19
N SER A 9 -3.40 -8.91 25.43
CA SER A 9 -2.25 -8.50 26.24
C SER A 9 -1.05 -9.29 25.72
N ILE A 10 -0.38 -8.78 24.68
CA ILE A 10 0.93 -9.29 24.30
C ILE A 10 1.88 -8.89 25.42
N SER A 11 2.14 -9.80 26.36
CA SER A 11 3.18 -9.61 27.36
C SER A 11 4.53 -9.68 26.64
N PHE A 12 5.27 -8.56 26.64
CA PHE A 12 6.62 -8.46 26.06
C PHE A 12 7.67 -9.37 26.75
N GLU A 13 7.30 -10.10 27.79
CA GLU A 13 8.23 -10.83 28.68
C GLU A 13 8.73 -12.19 28.14
N SER A 14 8.23 -12.72 27.02
CA SER A 14 8.66 -14.03 26.50
C SER A 14 9.21 -14.04 25.08
N LEU A 15 9.79 -12.93 24.60
CA LEU A 15 10.63 -13.00 23.40
C LEU A 15 11.93 -13.73 23.75
N HIS A 16 11.91 -15.05 23.60
CA HIS A 16 13.10 -15.88 23.55
C HIS A 16 14.13 -15.23 22.61
N HIS A 17 15.42 -15.31 22.98
CA HIS A 17 16.57 -14.76 22.25
C HIS A 17 16.80 -15.46 20.90
N THR A 18 15.85 -15.31 19.97
CA THR A 18 16.06 -15.62 18.56
C THR A 18 16.85 -14.46 17.96
N PRO A 19 17.90 -14.70 17.16
CA PRO A 19 18.59 -13.63 16.45
C PRO A 19 17.60 -12.81 15.64
N ARG A 20 17.68 -11.47 15.76
CA ARG A 20 16.79 -10.56 15.05
C ARG A 20 16.94 -10.79 13.54
N GLN A 21 15.83 -11.04 12.88
CA GLN A 21 15.82 -11.26 11.43
C GLN A 21 15.87 -9.91 10.69
N PRO A 22 16.40 -9.88 9.45
CA PRO A 22 16.39 -8.67 8.62
C PRO A 22 14.99 -8.09 8.49
N GLY A 23 14.86 -6.77 8.60
CA GLY A 23 13.58 -6.06 8.50
C GLY A 23 12.82 -5.91 9.82
N GLN A 24 13.05 -6.76 10.82
CA GLN A 24 12.32 -6.67 12.08
C GLN A 24 12.43 -5.28 12.74
N LEU A 25 11.30 -4.78 13.23
CA LEU A 25 11.13 -3.56 14.01
C LEU A 25 11.82 -3.67 15.38
N THR A 26 12.26 -2.53 15.94
CA THR A 26 12.79 -2.50 17.30
C THR A 26 11.65 -2.69 18.29
N ASN A 27 11.95 -3.07 19.54
CA ASN A 27 10.94 -3.18 20.58
C ASN A 27 10.18 -1.86 20.77
N GLU A 28 10.86 -0.71 20.66
CA GLU A 28 10.25 0.62 20.74
C GLU A 28 9.33 0.89 19.56
N GLN A 29 9.69 0.46 18.33
CA GLN A 29 8.84 0.59 17.16
C GLN A 29 7.60 -0.31 17.23
N VAL A 30 7.75 -1.56 17.71
CA VAL A 30 6.62 -2.47 17.97
C VAL A 30 5.69 -1.87 19.02
N LYS A 31 6.25 -1.39 20.14
CA LYS A 31 5.48 -0.72 21.18
C LYS A 31 4.72 0.49 20.62
N ARG A 32 5.39 1.34 19.84
CA ARG A 32 4.76 2.49 19.18
C ARG A 32 3.60 2.06 18.28
N TYR A 33 3.76 1.01 17.48
CA TYR A 33 2.69 0.51 16.62
C TYR A 33 1.43 0.13 17.42
N PHE A 34 1.58 -0.55 18.56
CA PHE A 34 0.43 -0.93 19.40
C PHE A 34 -0.13 0.23 20.23
N ASP A 35 0.69 1.21 20.62
CA ASP A 35 0.24 2.38 21.37
C ASP A 35 -0.46 3.42 20.47
N GLU A 36 0.09 3.69 19.28
CA GLU A 36 -0.32 4.78 18.38
C GLU A 36 -1.12 4.27 17.17
N GLY A 37 -1.16 2.96 16.92
CA GLY A 37 -1.85 2.36 15.78
C GLY A 37 -1.08 2.41 14.45
N PHE A 38 0.11 3.02 14.43
CA PHE A 38 0.99 3.06 13.26
C PHE A 38 2.46 3.17 13.65
N VAL A 39 3.36 2.87 12.71
CA VAL A 39 4.79 3.17 12.85
C VAL A 39 5.38 3.52 11.49
N LEU A 40 6.12 4.65 11.44
CA LEU A 40 6.89 5.02 10.26
C LEU A 40 8.26 4.35 10.31
N VAL A 41 8.56 3.52 9.32
CA VAL A 41 9.86 2.88 9.14
C VAL A 41 10.56 3.52 7.95
N LYS A 42 11.52 4.40 8.25
CA LYS A 42 12.31 5.08 7.22
C LYS A 42 13.31 4.13 6.59
N ASP A 43 13.59 4.35 5.31
CA ASP A 43 14.63 3.63 4.56
C ASP A 43 14.48 2.10 4.61
N PHE A 44 13.23 1.61 4.71
CA PHE A 44 12.97 0.17 4.73
C PHE A 44 13.30 -0.47 3.38
N PHE A 45 12.82 0.10 2.28
CA PHE A 45 13.22 -0.30 0.94
C PHE A 45 14.09 0.78 0.31
N THR A 46 15.14 0.37 -0.40
CA THR A 46 15.87 1.29 -1.27
C THR A 46 15.06 1.61 -2.53
N PRO A 47 15.34 2.73 -3.21
CA PRO A 47 14.70 3.05 -4.49
C PRO A 47 14.84 1.93 -5.54
N GLU A 48 15.97 1.21 -5.53
CA GLU A 48 16.26 0.10 -6.44
C GLU A 48 15.40 -1.13 -6.12
N GLU A 49 15.17 -1.44 -4.83
CA GLU A 49 14.27 -2.52 -4.42
C GLU A 49 12.82 -2.26 -4.89
N LEU A 50 12.41 -0.99 -4.99
CA LEU A 50 11.08 -0.60 -5.46
C LEU A 50 10.99 -0.41 -6.98
N GLN A 51 12.12 -0.44 -7.70
CA GLN A 51 12.13 -0.22 -9.15
C GLN A 51 11.26 -1.21 -9.94
N PRO A 52 11.26 -2.54 -9.64
CA PRO A 52 10.36 -3.48 -10.30
C PRO A 52 8.87 -3.13 -10.13
N CYS A 53 8.48 -2.54 -8.99
CA CYS A 53 7.11 -2.08 -8.76
C CYS A 53 6.80 -0.84 -9.60
N ARG A 54 7.75 0.08 -9.75
CA ARG A 54 7.63 1.25 -10.65
C ARG A 54 7.50 0.82 -12.10
N ASP A 55 8.32 -0.12 -12.55
CA ASP A 55 8.27 -0.65 -13.92
C ASP A 55 6.93 -1.36 -14.18
N GLY A 56 6.49 -2.20 -13.24
CA GLY A 56 5.16 -2.81 -13.29
C GLY A 56 4.01 -1.79 -13.31
N THR A 57 4.14 -0.68 -12.57
CA THR A 57 3.20 0.45 -12.66
C THR A 57 3.19 1.04 -14.06
N ALA A 58 4.37 1.25 -14.65
CA ALA A 58 4.51 1.82 -15.99
C ALA A 58 3.85 0.94 -17.04
N GLU A 59 3.97 -0.38 -16.94
CA GLU A 59 3.29 -1.34 -17.82
C GLU A 59 1.75 -1.27 -17.70
N LEU A 60 1.22 -1.15 -16.47
CA LEU A 60 -0.22 -0.98 -16.26
C LEU A 60 -0.73 0.33 -16.86
N VAL A 61 -0.01 1.44 -16.66
CA VAL A 61 -0.31 2.74 -17.26
C VAL A 61 -0.22 2.66 -18.79
N ASP A 62 0.77 1.94 -19.32
CA ASP A 62 0.93 1.76 -20.76
C ASP A 62 -0.24 1.04 -21.39
N ALA A 63 -0.68 -0.06 -20.79
CA ALA A 63 -1.83 -0.82 -21.24
C ALA A 63 -3.13 0.03 -21.22
N LEU A 64 -3.31 0.84 -20.18
CA LEU A 64 -4.43 1.78 -20.07
C LEU A 64 -4.37 2.85 -21.18
N ALA A 65 -3.22 3.48 -21.38
CA ALA A 65 -3.02 4.50 -22.40
C ALA A 65 -3.29 3.95 -23.81
N GLU A 66 -2.77 2.77 -24.14
CA GLU A 66 -3.02 2.10 -25.42
C GLU A 66 -4.50 1.80 -25.64
N ARG A 67 -5.21 1.35 -24.60
CA ARG A 67 -6.65 1.10 -24.67
C ARG A 67 -7.44 2.38 -24.92
N LEU A 68 -7.12 3.46 -24.22
CA LEU A 68 -7.77 4.77 -24.40
C LEU A 68 -7.46 5.37 -25.77
N TYR A 69 -6.23 5.27 -26.24
CA TYR A 69 -5.81 5.78 -27.55
C TYR A 69 -6.52 5.03 -28.70
N LYS A 70 -6.54 3.70 -28.66
CA LYS A 70 -7.27 2.88 -29.66
C LYS A 70 -8.77 3.16 -29.67
N ALA A 71 -9.34 3.55 -28.53
CA ALA A 71 -10.73 3.97 -28.41
C ALA A 71 -10.99 5.44 -28.80
N GLY A 72 -9.96 6.17 -29.24
CA GLY A 72 -10.04 7.59 -29.61
C GLY A 72 -10.34 8.53 -28.44
N LYS A 73 -10.03 8.11 -27.19
CA LYS A 73 -10.29 8.90 -25.97
C LYS A 73 -9.18 9.88 -25.63
N ILE A 74 -7.97 9.60 -26.12
CA ILE A 74 -6.78 10.46 -25.96
C ILE A 74 -6.08 10.61 -27.31
N LYS A 75 -5.34 11.71 -27.53
CA LYS A 75 -4.67 12.05 -28.80
C LYS A 75 -3.40 11.26 -29.04
N ASN A 76 -2.72 10.82 -27.99
CA ASN A 76 -1.53 9.98 -28.05
C ASN A 76 -1.36 9.22 -26.72
N THR A 77 -0.33 8.39 -26.61
CA THR A 77 -0.10 7.53 -25.44
C THR A 77 0.86 8.12 -24.41
N TYR A 78 1.39 9.32 -24.64
CA TYR A 78 2.29 10.05 -23.74
C TYR A 78 3.53 9.24 -23.30
N ARG A 79 4.09 8.39 -24.18
CA ARG A 79 5.25 7.53 -23.88
C ARG A 79 6.53 8.29 -23.52
N ASP A 80 6.65 9.55 -23.96
CA ASP A 80 7.82 10.39 -23.68
C ASP A 80 7.79 10.98 -22.26
N ALA A 81 6.65 10.92 -21.55
CA ALA A 81 6.55 11.37 -20.18
C ALA A 81 7.03 10.31 -19.17
N GLY A 82 7.64 10.77 -18.08
CA GLY A 82 8.02 9.91 -16.95
C GLY A 82 6.81 9.30 -16.26
N LEU A 83 7.02 8.17 -15.57
CA LEU A 83 5.98 7.41 -14.87
C LEU A 83 5.05 8.30 -14.03
N PHE A 84 5.62 9.21 -13.24
CA PHE A 84 4.88 10.05 -12.30
C PHE A 84 4.13 11.22 -12.94
N GLN A 85 4.40 11.54 -14.22
CA GLN A 85 3.72 12.60 -14.96
C GLN A 85 2.75 12.05 -15.99
N ARG A 86 3.03 10.85 -16.54
CA ARG A 86 2.27 10.27 -17.65
C ARG A 86 0.79 10.11 -17.33
N LEU A 87 0.47 9.63 -16.12
CA LEU A 87 -0.92 9.46 -15.71
C LEU A 87 -1.66 10.81 -15.56
N THR A 88 -0.97 11.86 -15.13
CA THR A 88 -1.52 13.23 -15.06
C THR A 88 -1.91 13.73 -16.44
N LEU A 89 -1.03 13.57 -17.44
CA LEU A 89 -1.32 13.98 -18.81
C LEU A 89 -2.52 13.23 -19.42
N ILE A 90 -2.66 11.94 -19.10
CA ILE A 90 -3.79 11.13 -19.54
C ILE A 90 -5.08 11.56 -18.82
N GLU A 91 -5.03 11.83 -17.51
CA GLU A 91 -6.18 12.32 -16.73
C GLU A 91 -6.68 13.68 -17.26
N GLU A 92 -5.77 14.60 -17.61
CA GLU A 92 -6.13 15.91 -18.16
C GLU A 92 -6.94 15.82 -19.46
N GLU A 93 -6.66 14.81 -20.30
CA GLU A 93 -7.40 14.59 -21.54
C GLU A 93 -8.63 13.69 -21.36
N PHE A 94 -8.56 12.72 -20.45
CA PHE A 94 -9.63 11.79 -20.12
C PHE A 94 -9.81 11.66 -18.59
N PRO A 95 -10.64 12.53 -17.97
CA PRO A 95 -10.90 12.47 -16.54
C PRO A 95 -11.50 11.13 -16.08
N GLY A 96 -11.06 10.64 -14.93
CA GLY A 96 -11.41 9.33 -14.39
C GLY A 96 -10.44 8.20 -14.76
N THR A 97 -9.31 8.52 -15.41
CA THR A 97 -8.24 7.56 -15.73
C THR A 97 -7.64 6.96 -14.46
N CYS A 98 -7.41 7.76 -13.41
CA CYS A 98 -6.97 7.25 -12.10
C CYS A 98 -7.94 6.21 -11.53
N ALA A 99 -9.24 6.48 -11.59
CA ALA A 99 -10.27 5.57 -11.13
C ALA A 99 -10.32 4.29 -11.97
N LEU A 100 -10.10 4.37 -13.28
CA LEU A 100 -9.99 3.20 -14.16
C LEU A 100 -8.80 2.33 -13.79
N LEU A 101 -7.61 2.93 -13.58
CA LEU A 101 -6.41 2.18 -13.21
C LEU A 101 -6.60 1.44 -11.88
N LEU A 102 -7.15 2.12 -10.87
CA LEU A 102 -7.47 1.54 -9.57
C LEU A 102 -8.47 0.38 -9.68
N LYS A 103 -9.57 0.58 -10.42
CA LYS A 103 -10.67 -0.39 -10.54
C LYS A 103 -10.33 -1.58 -11.44
N GLU A 104 -9.28 -1.49 -12.26
CA GLU A 104 -8.84 -2.61 -13.11
C GLU A 104 -8.39 -3.80 -12.25
N GLY A 105 -7.97 -3.58 -11.00
CA GLY A 105 -7.74 -4.63 -10.00
C GLY A 105 -6.59 -5.58 -10.35
N LYS A 106 -5.80 -5.28 -11.38
CA LYS A 106 -4.68 -6.09 -11.85
C LYS A 106 -3.48 -5.91 -10.93
N ILE A 107 -3.13 -6.97 -10.21
CA ILE A 107 -1.90 -7.03 -9.44
C ILE A 107 -0.74 -7.46 -10.35
N HIS A 108 0.21 -6.56 -10.56
CA HIS A 108 1.44 -6.89 -11.28
C HIS A 108 2.32 -7.83 -10.43
N LYS A 109 3.06 -8.76 -11.07
CA LYS A 109 3.91 -9.73 -10.36
C LYS A 109 4.88 -9.06 -9.37
N ALA A 110 5.43 -7.90 -9.74
CA ALA A 110 6.33 -7.15 -8.87
C ALA A 110 5.71 -6.80 -7.50
N TYR A 111 4.40 -6.51 -7.45
CA TYR A 111 3.73 -6.29 -6.17
C TYR A 111 3.53 -7.59 -5.40
N CYS A 112 3.24 -8.71 -6.08
CA CYS A 112 3.20 -10.02 -5.44
C CYS A 112 4.57 -10.36 -4.82
N ASP A 113 5.66 -10.12 -5.54
CA ASP A 113 7.03 -10.36 -5.07
C ASP A 113 7.38 -9.46 -3.87
N LEU A 114 6.97 -8.18 -3.90
CA LEU A 114 7.11 -7.27 -2.76
C LEU A 114 6.29 -7.75 -1.55
N TRP A 115 5.08 -8.27 -1.79
CA TRP A 115 4.19 -8.74 -0.73
C TRP A 115 4.72 -9.96 0.02
N VAL A 116 5.50 -10.80 -0.67
CA VAL A 116 6.17 -11.96 -0.08
C VAL A 116 7.65 -11.69 0.25
N ASN A 117 8.08 -10.43 0.28
CA ASN A 117 9.45 -10.08 0.63
C ASN A 117 9.77 -10.51 2.08
N ASP A 118 10.85 -11.27 2.27
CA ASP A 118 11.23 -11.82 3.58
C ASP A 118 11.30 -10.74 4.67
N ARG A 119 11.89 -9.57 4.38
CA ARG A 119 12.03 -8.49 5.38
C ARG A 119 10.66 -7.96 5.79
N LEU A 120 9.75 -7.80 4.84
CA LEU A 120 8.38 -7.37 5.10
C LEU A 120 7.60 -8.42 5.89
N LEU A 121 7.74 -9.70 5.53
CA LEU A 121 7.10 -10.81 6.25
C LEU A 121 7.61 -10.91 7.68
N ASN A 122 8.90 -10.68 7.93
CA ASN A 122 9.47 -10.66 9.28
C ASN A 122 8.90 -9.52 10.14
N VAL A 123 8.58 -8.36 9.53
CA VAL A 123 7.85 -7.29 10.23
C VAL A 123 6.43 -7.74 10.56
N MET A 124 5.72 -8.32 9.58
CA MET A 124 4.35 -8.78 9.79
C MET A 124 4.27 -9.86 10.86
N GLU A 125 5.22 -10.80 10.88
CA GLU A 125 5.33 -11.83 11.92
C GLU A 125 5.41 -11.24 13.32
N GLN A 126 6.15 -10.14 13.52
CA GLN A 126 6.23 -9.47 14.83
C GLN A 126 4.90 -8.87 15.27
N LEU A 127 4.04 -8.50 14.33
CA LEU A 127 2.76 -7.85 14.61
C LEU A 127 1.63 -8.87 14.79
N VAL A 128 1.54 -9.88 13.93
CA VAL A 128 0.41 -10.83 13.90
C VAL A 128 0.75 -12.22 14.43
N GLY A 129 2.04 -12.53 14.59
CA GLY A 129 2.52 -13.87 14.94
C GLY A 129 2.96 -14.70 13.72
N PRO A 130 3.40 -15.95 13.95
CA PRO A 130 4.01 -16.82 12.94
C PRO A 130 3.04 -17.30 11.85
N GLU A 131 1.74 -17.24 12.10
CA GLU A 131 0.70 -17.64 11.16
C GLU A 131 0.22 -16.45 10.33
N ILE A 132 0.97 -16.13 9.27
CA ILE A 132 0.70 -14.99 8.40
C ILE A 132 -0.23 -15.41 7.25
N ALA A 133 -1.31 -14.67 7.05
CA ALA A 133 -2.19 -14.78 5.89
C ALA A 133 -2.21 -13.46 5.09
N GLY A 134 -2.09 -13.55 3.78
CA GLY A 134 -2.23 -12.39 2.88
C GLY A 134 -3.70 -12.04 2.65
N ASN A 135 -4.09 -10.79 2.92
CA ASN A 135 -5.42 -10.28 2.63
C ASN A 135 -5.49 -9.65 1.23
N LEU A 136 -6.37 -10.15 0.35
CA LEU A 136 -6.52 -9.67 -1.03
C LEU A 136 -7.07 -8.23 -1.17
N LEU A 137 -7.38 -7.55 -0.06
CA LEU A 137 -7.61 -6.11 -0.01
C LEU A 137 -6.31 -5.34 -0.27
N TRP A 138 -5.89 -5.30 -1.53
CA TRP A 138 -4.73 -4.57 -2.02
C TRP A 138 -5.19 -3.39 -2.89
N ASN A 139 -4.39 -2.31 -2.96
CA ASN A 139 -4.65 -1.20 -3.87
C ASN A 139 -3.34 -0.57 -4.38
N LEU A 140 -3.24 -0.37 -5.69
CA LEU A 140 -2.38 0.66 -6.29
C LEU A 140 -3.17 1.97 -6.31
N ARG A 141 -2.76 2.96 -5.50
CA ARG A 141 -3.47 4.24 -5.37
C ARG A 141 -2.72 5.38 -6.06
N PRO A 142 -2.91 5.60 -7.37
CA PRO A 142 -2.38 6.79 -8.01
C PRO A 142 -3.10 8.04 -7.50
N LYS A 143 -2.34 9.12 -7.31
CA LYS A 143 -2.87 10.46 -7.08
C LYS A 143 -2.28 11.39 -8.12
N VAL A 144 -3.14 12.08 -8.86
CA VAL A 144 -2.77 13.14 -9.80
C VAL A 144 -3.20 14.50 -9.23
N PRO A 145 -2.56 15.60 -9.64
CA PRO A 145 -2.89 16.93 -9.12
C PRO A 145 -4.39 17.26 -9.28
N SER A 146 -4.95 17.91 -8.25
CA SER A 146 -6.33 18.43 -8.26
C SER A 146 -7.41 17.38 -8.59
N ASN A 147 -7.25 16.14 -8.10
CA ASN A 147 -8.21 15.06 -8.33
C ASN A 147 -8.97 14.67 -7.04
N ASP A 148 -10.13 15.30 -6.85
CA ASP A 148 -10.99 15.07 -5.69
C ASP A 148 -11.52 13.62 -5.60
N GLU A 149 -11.65 12.91 -6.73
CA GLU A 149 -12.10 11.50 -6.75
C GLU A 149 -11.10 10.55 -6.05
N THR A 150 -9.84 10.97 -5.96
CA THR A 150 -8.78 10.21 -5.28
C THR A 150 -8.61 10.61 -3.81
N THR A 151 -9.41 11.56 -3.32
CA THR A 151 -9.47 11.91 -1.90
C THR A 151 -10.14 10.79 -1.11
N VAL A 152 -9.39 10.22 -0.18
CA VAL A 152 -9.89 9.13 0.67
C VAL A 152 -10.45 9.73 1.96
N PRO A 153 -11.73 9.52 2.29
CA PRO A 153 -12.31 10.03 3.53
C PRO A 153 -11.68 9.34 4.75
N TRP A 154 -11.82 9.93 5.93
CA TRP A 154 -11.43 9.29 7.19
C TRP A 154 -12.16 7.95 7.36
N HIS A 155 -11.40 6.87 7.52
CA HIS A 155 -11.92 5.53 7.71
C HIS A 155 -10.85 4.61 8.35
N GLN A 156 -11.26 3.41 8.74
CA GLN A 156 -10.36 2.30 9.06
C GLN A 156 -10.51 1.24 7.98
N ASP A 157 -9.42 0.61 7.52
CA ASP A 157 -9.50 -0.38 6.43
C ASP A 157 -10.36 -1.61 6.77
N ASN A 158 -10.48 -1.94 8.06
CA ASN A 158 -11.37 -3.01 8.52
C ASN A 158 -12.84 -2.74 8.15
N CYS A 159 -13.26 -1.50 7.86
CA CYS A 159 -14.64 -1.18 7.50
C CYS A 159 -15.04 -1.75 6.12
N TYR A 160 -14.06 -2.16 5.31
CA TYR A 160 -14.29 -2.83 4.03
C TYR A 160 -14.31 -4.36 4.14
N THR A 161 -14.13 -4.90 5.35
CA THR A 161 -14.16 -6.34 5.61
C THR A 161 -15.51 -6.78 6.16
N LEU A 162 -15.69 -8.10 6.31
CA LEU A 162 -16.89 -8.67 6.92
C LEU A 162 -16.93 -8.34 8.43
N PRO A 163 -18.12 -8.17 9.05
CA PRO A 163 -18.23 -7.89 10.48
C PRO A 163 -17.50 -8.89 11.40
N GLU A 164 -17.32 -10.13 10.95
CA GLU A 164 -16.59 -11.18 11.67
C GLU A 164 -15.09 -10.91 11.76
N SER A 165 -14.56 -10.01 10.91
CA SER A 165 -13.16 -9.56 10.96
C SER A 165 -12.95 -8.42 11.96
N LEU A 166 -14.01 -7.90 12.58
CA LEU A 166 -13.90 -6.89 13.63
C LEU A 166 -13.17 -7.48 14.85
N GLY A 167 -12.09 -6.82 15.26
CA GLY A 167 -11.23 -7.28 16.36
C GLY A 167 -10.05 -8.15 15.91
N THR A 168 -9.95 -8.49 14.61
CA THR A 168 -8.75 -9.10 14.03
C THR A 168 -7.74 -8.01 13.68
N LEU A 169 -6.48 -8.21 14.08
CA LEU A 169 -5.39 -7.34 13.65
C LEU A 169 -5.05 -7.63 12.19
N ILE A 170 -5.36 -6.68 11.31
CA ILE A 170 -5.03 -6.73 9.88
C ILE A 170 -4.09 -5.56 9.60
N PRO A 171 -2.76 -5.73 9.77
CA PRO A 171 -1.81 -4.67 9.53
C PRO A 171 -1.70 -4.37 8.03
N VAL A 172 -1.48 -3.10 7.70
CA VAL A 172 -1.32 -2.62 6.33
C VAL A 172 0.06 -1.99 6.17
N ALA A 173 0.81 -2.44 5.17
CA ALA A 173 2.05 -1.79 4.75
C ALA A 173 1.74 -0.75 3.68
N TRP A 174 1.78 0.53 4.05
CA TRP A 174 1.72 1.62 3.08
C TRP A 174 3.11 1.97 2.57
N ILE A 175 3.39 1.63 1.30
CA ILE A 175 4.72 1.76 0.70
C ILE A 175 4.63 2.77 -0.46
N PRO A 176 5.21 3.97 -0.31
CA PRO A 176 5.18 4.96 -1.37
C PRO A 176 6.19 4.62 -2.47
N LEU A 177 5.79 4.75 -3.74
CA LEU A 177 6.67 4.54 -4.90
C LEU A 177 7.43 5.81 -5.32
N LEU A 178 7.10 6.96 -4.74
CA LEU A 178 7.80 8.24 -4.87
C LEU A 178 7.81 8.94 -3.50
N ASP A 179 8.58 10.00 -3.33
CA ASP A 179 8.54 10.78 -2.09
C ASP A 179 7.14 11.34 -1.84
N ALA A 180 6.52 10.94 -0.74
CA ALA A 180 5.18 11.38 -0.38
C ALA A 180 5.25 12.54 0.61
N THR A 181 4.74 13.69 0.18
CA THR A 181 4.72 14.95 0.94
C THR A 181 3.28 15.40 1.18
N VAL A 182 3.11 16.43 2.00
CA VAL A 182 1.79 17.03 2.24
C VAL A 182 1.18 17.54 0.94
N GLU A 183 2.01 18.12 0.05
CA GLU A 183 1.60 18.72 -1.21
C GLU A 183 1.15 17.70 -2.26
N ASN A 184 1.74 16.49 -2.27
CA ASN A 184 1.39 15.43 -3.23
C ASN A 184 0.53 14.30 -2.62
N GLY A 185 0.06 14.48 -1.39
CA GLY A 185 -0.98 13.65 -0.79
C GLY A 185 -0.48 12.45 0.02
N CYS A 186 0.50 12.67 0.90
CA CYS A 186 0.93 11.68 1.91
C CYS A 186 -0.23 11.21 2.80
N MET A 187 -0.03 10.09 3.49
CA MET A 187 -1.00 9.58 4.46
C MET A 187 -1.14 10.55 5.65
N GLN A 188 -2.37 10.68 6.14
CA GLN A 188 -2.67 11.27 7.44
C GLN A 188 -3.15 10.16 8.36
N VAL A 189 -2.64 10.16 9.58
CA VAL A 189 -3.01 9.23 10.65
C VAL A 189 -3.46 10.05 11.86
N PRO A 190 -4.48 9.59 12.61
CA PRO A 190 -5.06 10.31 13.74
C PRO A 190 -4.14 10.35 14.97
#